data_AF-A0A1H7EAI2-F1
#
_entry.id   AF-A0A1H7EAI2-F1
#
_cell.length_a   1.000
_cell.length_b   1.000
_cell.length_c   1.000
_cell.angle_alpha   90.00
_cell.angle_beta   90.00
_cell.angle_gamma   90.00
#
_symmetry.space_group_name_H-M   'P 1'
#
loop_
_entity.id
_entity.type
_entity.pdbx_description
1 polymer ?
#
loop_
_entity_poly.entity_id
_entity_poly.type
_entity_poly.pdbx_seq_one_letter_code
_entity_poly.pdbx_strand_id
1 'polypeptide(L)'
;MPIKTDIGYTTPDTIWVRGRNLSTEVIGKLDFVEMIWLLIFGRTPEPREKNMVNLLLVTAADHGLTPSAITARLTWLGAPESLQGAVAAGLLGAGNNFLGTVQNVSEILIREAASLADDADDTAVRARAAQVVSEFRAQRRSIPGIGHPIHVDGDPRVPTLMAVSKENGYFGRHWRLALAITEVLREDHGRRLPLNAAGANGAVLADMGLDPLLGRGLALIGRAAGLVAHVYEERSSPTGQQVWDLVLRQDERNVLARKG
;
A
#
# COMPACT_ATOMS: atom_id res chain seq x y z
N MET A 1 -21.95 16.12 25.71
CA MET A 1 -22.35 15.88 24.30
C MET A 1 -22.53 14.38 24.10
N PRO A 2 -23.49 13.92 23.28
CA PRO A 2 -23.65 12.49 22.98
C PRO A 2 -22.48 11.96 22.15
N ILE A 3 -21.99 10.75 22.49
CA ILE A 3 -20.98 10.02 21.71
C ILE A 3 -21.69 9.38 20.52
N LYS A 4 -21.44 9.85 19.29
CA LYS A 4 -22.06 9.35 18.06
C LYS A 4 -21.11 9.40 16.86
N THR A 5 -21.44 8.65 15.81
CA THR A 5 -20.76 8.65 14.50
C THR A 5 -21.78 8.69 13.37
N ASP A 6 -21.43 9.34 12.26
CA ASP A 6 -22.25 9.39 11.04
C ASP A 6 -21.85 8.31 10.03
N ILE A 7 -20.92 7.40 10.38
CA ILE A 7 -20.52 6.27 9.52
C ILE A 7 -21.63 5.21 9.47
N GLY A 8 -22.21 4.87 10.62
CA GLY A 8 -23.30 3.91 10.69
C GLY A 8 -23.90 3.79 12.09
N TYR A 9 -25.13 3.31 12.15
CA TYR A 9 -25.87 3.07 13.39
C TYR A 9 -26.89 1.95 13.18
N THR A 10 -27.40 1.41 14.29
CA THR A 10 -28.42 0.37 14.29
C THR A 10 -29.63 0.78 15.11
N THR A 11 -30.77 0.23 14.74
CA THR A 11 -32.02 0.21 15.51
C THR A 11 -32.43 -1.26 15.67
N PRO A 12 -33.48 -1.58 16.45
CA PRO A 12 -33.99 -2.95 16.52
C PRO A 12 -34.31 -3.57 15.15
N ASP A 13 -34.72 -2.75 14.18
CA ASP A 13 -35.26 -3.24 12.90
C ASP A 13 -34.35 -2.97 11.69
N THR A 14 -33.42 -2.01 11.80
CA THR A 14 -32.62 -1.54 10.66
C THR A 14 -31.17 -1.26 11.02
N ILE A 15 -30.28 -1.49 10.05
CA ILE A 15 -28.85 -1.15 10.11
C ILE A 15 -28.59 -0.11 9.02
N TRP A 16 -27.94 0.99 9.37
CA TRP A 16 -27.64 2.08 8.46
C TRP A 16 -26.13 2.26 8.33
N VAL A 17 -25.67 2.47 7.10
CA VAL A 17 -24.31 2.89 6.79
C VAL A 17 -24.37 4.09 5.87
N ARG A 18 -23.80 5.22 6.30
CA ARG A 18 -23.73 6.46 5.53
C ARG A 18 -25.08 6.85 4.90
N GLY A 19 -26.13 6.77 5.71
CA GLY A 19 -27.50 7.12 5.30
C GLY A 19 -28.20 6.11 4.39
N ARG A 20 -27.63 4.91 4.18
CA ARG A 20 -28.25 3.82 3.42
C ARG A 20 -28.56 2.63 4.32
N ASN A 21 -29.70 1.98 4.10
CA ASN A 21 -30.05 0.74 4.78
C ASN A 21 -29.13 -0.39 4.30
N LEU A 22 -28.32 -0.95 5.21
CA LEU A 22 -27.33 -1.99 4.89
C LEU A 22 -28.00 -3.22 4.25
N SER A 23 -29.14 -3.65 4.80
CA SER A 23 -29.82 -4.88 4.38
C SER A 23 -30.50 -4.75 3.03
N THR A 24 -31.16 -3.63 2.75
CA THR A 24 -31.99 -3.47 1.55
C THR A 24 -31.35 -2.62 0.45
N GLU A 25 -30.35 -1.79 0.75
CA GLU A 25 -29.75 -0.85 -0.21
C GLU A 25 -28.26 -1.13 -0.49
N VAL A 26 -27.57 -1.94 0.33
CA VAL A 26 -26.13 -2.17 0.19
C VAL A 26 -25.80 -3.64 -0.12
N ILE A 27 -26.22 -4.58 0.73
CA ILE A 27 -25.91 -6.02 0.55
C ILE A 27 -26.46 -6.51 -0.80
N GLY A 28 -25.58 -7.13 -1.60
CA GLY A 28 -25.90 -7.63 -2.94
C GLY A 28 -26.03 -6.55 -4.02
N LYS A 29 -25.84 -5.27 -3.68
CA LYS A 29 -25.94 -4.13 -4.61
C LYS A 29 -24.63 -3.39 -4.82
N LEU A 30 -23.81 -3.27 -3.76
CA LEU A 30 -22.47 -2.71 -3.83
C LEU A 30 -21.41 -3.81 -3.69
N ASP A 31 -20.32 -3.69 -4.43
CA ASP A 31 -19.12 -4.47 -4.16
C ASP A 31 -18.28 -3.89 -3.02
N PHE A 32 -17.21 -4.60 -2.66
CA PHE A 32 -16.40 -4.21 -1.52
C PHE A 32 -15.62 -2.91 -1.74
N VAL A 33 -15.23 -2.59 -2.97
CA VAL A 33 -14.52 -1.34 -3.29
C VAL A 33 -15.47 -0.15 -3.17
N GLU A 34 -16.70 -0.30 -3.68
CA GLU A 34 -17.77 0.69 -3.51
C GLU A 34 -18.13 0.88 -2.04
N MET A 35 -18.13 -0.20 -1.25
CA MET A 35 -18.37 -0.14 0.19
C MET A 35 -17.26 0.61 0.94
N ILE A 36 -15.98 0.35 0.62
CA ILE A 36 -14.85 1.11 1.19
C ILE A 36 -15.00 2.60 0.88
N TRP A 37 -15.30 2.94 -0.38
CA TRP A 37 -15.45 4.33 -0.79
C TRP A 37 -16.65 5.01 -0.11
N LEU A 38 -17.79 4.31 0.00
CA LEU A 38 -18.96 4.77 0.73
C LEU A 38 -18.60 5.06 2.19
N LEU A 39 -17.92 4.14 2.88
CA LEU A 39 -17.53 4.32 4.27
C LEU A 39 -16.62 5.53 4.47
N ILE A 40 -15.69 5.79 3.56
CA ILE A 40 -14.74 6.91 3.66
C ILE A 40 -15.43 8.24 3.32
N PHE A 41 -16.11 8.32 2.17
CA PHE A 41 -16.58 9.59 1.59
C PHE A 41 -18.08 9.84 1.69
N GLY A 42 -18.86 8.87 2.15
CA GLY A 42 -20.33 8.98 2.25
C GLY A 42 -21.06 8.97 0.91
N ARG A 43 -20.37 8.67 -0.20
CA ARG A 43 -20.93 8.53 -1.55
C ARG A 43 -20.38 7.29 -2.23
N THR A 44 -21.00 6.85 -3.32
CA THR A 44 -20.42 5.83 -4.20
C THR A 44 -19.32 6.43 -5.10
N PRO A 45 -18.32 5.64 -5.52
CA PRO A 45 -17.25 6.10 -6.39
C PRO A 45 -17.75 6.29 -7.83
N GLU A 46 -17.11 7.21 -8.56
CA GLU A 46 -17.13 7.19 -10.02
C GLU A 46 -16.41 5.93 -10.55
N PRO A 47 -16.70 5.45 -11.77
CA PRO A 47 -16.04 4.27 -12.33
C PRO A 47 -14.52 4.36 -12.31
N ARG A 48 -13.94 5.52 -12.66
CA ARG A 48 -12.49 5.75 -12.61
C ARG A 48 -11.92 5.69 -11.19
N GLU A 49 -12.63 6.23 -10.20
CA GLU A 49 -12.21 6.19 -8.79
C GLU A 49 -12.18 4.74 -8.29
N LYS A 50 -13.25 3.99 -8.59
CA LYS A 50 -13.37 2.56 -8.26
C LYS A 50 -12.22 1.75 -8.85
N ASN A 51 -11.91 1.96 -10.12
CA ASN A 51 -10.82 1.26 -10.81
C ASN A 51 -9.47 1.52 -10.12
N MET A 52 -9.18 2.77 -9.76
CA MET A 52 -7.91 3.12 -9.12
C MET A 52 -7.81 2.63 -7.68
N VAL A 53 -8.91 2.64 -6.91
CA VAL A 53 -8.91 2.05 -5.55
C VAL A 53 -8.67 0.55 -5.64
N ASN A 54 -9.35 -0.13 -6.56
CA ASN A 54 -9.10 -1.55 -6.80
C ASN A 54 -7.64 -1.83 -7.17
N LEU A 55 -7.05 -1.01 -8.05
CA LEU A 55 -5.64 -1.09 -8.41
C LEU A 55 -4.72 -0.99 -7.18
N LEU A 56 -4.98 -0.02 -6.29
CA LEU A 56 -4.20 0.17 -5.05
C LEU A 56 -4.34 -1.04 -4.11
N LEU A 57 -5.55 -1.55 -3.91
CA LEU A 57 -5.83 -2.70 -3.06
C LEU A 57 -5.15 -3.97 -3.57
N VAL A 58 -5.29 -4.27 -4.87
CA VAL A 58 -4.68 -5.45 -5.51
C VAL A 58 -3.15 -5.37 -5.45
N THR A 59 -2.57 -4.20 -5.68
CA THR A 59 -1.11 -4.02 -5.63
C THR A 59 -0.53 -4.25 -4.23
N ALA A 60 -1.30 -3.94 -3.18
CA ALA A 60 -0.88 -4.12 -1.79
C ALA A 60 -1.16 -5.54 -1.25
N ALA A 61 -2.04 -6.29 -1.90
CA ALA A 61 -2.64 -7.52 -1.41
C ALA A 61 -1.60 -8.53 -0.95
N ASP A 62 -0.72 -8.97 -1.86
CA ASP A 62 0.35 -9.89 -1.50
C ASP A 62 1.54 -9.84 -2.47
N HIS A 63 2.69 -10.33 -2.00
CA HIS A 63 3.86 -10.62 -2.83
C HIS A 63 4.81 -11.60 -2.11
N GLY A 64 4.25 -12.64 -1.48
CA GLY A 64 4.97 -13.73 -0.85
C GLY A 64 5.34 -13.48 0.61
N LEU A 65 6.42 -14.13 1.06
CA LEU A 65 6.91 -14.10 2.45
C LEU A 65 7.55 -12.75 2.83
N THR A 66 6.74 -11.70 2.80
CA THR A 66 7.05 -10.39 3.35
C THR A 66 7.21 -10.46 4.87
N PRO A 67 7.88 -9.48 5.52
CA PRO A 67 7.94 -9.43 6.97
C PRO A 67 6.57 -9.57 7.64
N SER A 68 5.54 -8.89 7.12
CA SER A 68 4.15 -9.02 7.59
C SER A 68 3.61 -10.46 7.50
N ALA A 69 3.84 -11.15 6.38
CA ALA A 69 3.38 -12.52 6.19
C ALA A 69 4.12 -13.51 7.10
N ILE A 70 5.43 -13.34 7.25
CA ILE A 70 6.26 -14.13 8.17
C ILE A 70 5.76 -13.94 9.61
N THR A 71 5.56 -12.69 10.04
CA THR A 71 5.05 -12.38 11.39
C THR A 71 3.66 -12.97 11.63
N ALA A 72 2.75 -12.87 10.66
CA ALA A 72 1.42 -13.49 10.79
C ALA A 72 1.50 -15.01 10.95
N ARG A 73 2.33 -15.69 10.14
CA ARG A 73 2.53 -17.15 10.22
C ARG A 73 3.18 -17.60 11.53
N LEU A 74 4.18 -16.86 12.01
CA LEU A 74 4.80 -17.13 13.32
C LEU A 74 3.82 -16.91 14.48
N THR A 75 2.96 -15.90 14.39
CA THR A 75 1.91 -15.67 15.39
C THR A 75 0.88 -16.79 15.38
N TRP A 76 0.46 -17.24 14.20
CA TRP A 76 -0.43 -18.39 14.04
C TRP A 76 0.19 -19.69 14.58
N LEU A 77 1.49 -19.91 14.39
CA LEU A 77 2.19 -21.06 14.97
C LEU A 77 2.04 -21.10 16.50
N GLY A 78 2.11 -19.95 17.17
CA GLY A 78 1.96 -19.86 18.63
C GLY A 78 0.51 -19.92 19.12
N ALA A 79 -0.45 -19.47 18.31
CA ALA A 79 -1.87 -19.41 18.66
C ALA A 79 -2.76 -19.74 17.43
N PRO A 80 -2.86 -21.02 17.03
CA PRO A 80 -3.60 -21.45 15.83
C PRO A 80 -5.13 -21.29 15.98
N GLU A 81 -5.63 -20.92 17.14
CA GLU A 81 -7.03 -20.54 17.37
C GLU A 81 -7.29 -19.05 17.09
N SER A 82 -6.25 -18.23 16.93
CA SER A 82 -6.34 -16.77 16.87
C SER A 82 -5.98 -16.21 15.48
N LEU A 83 -6.87 -16.41 14.52
CA LEU A 83 -6.69 -15.88 13.14
C LEU A 83 -6.57 -14.35 13.15
N GLN A 84 -7.45 -13.68 13.88
CA GLN A 84 -7.43 -12.23 14.04
C GLN A 84 -6.14 -11.74 14.69
N GLY A 85 -5.57 -12.49 15.64
CA GLY A 85 -4.29 -12.17 16.27
C GLY A 85 -3.14 -12.26 15.27
N ALA A 86 -3.11 -13.31 14.46
CA ALA A 86 -2.12 -13.48 13.40
C ALA A 86 -2.19 -12.39 12.33
N VAL A 87 -3.39 -12.06 11.84
CA VAL A 87 -3.58 -10.97 10.87
C VAL A 87 -3.17 -9.63 11.49
N ALA A 88 -3.60 -9.34 12.72
CA ALA A 88 -3.21 -8.11 13.42
C ALA A 88 -1.69 -8.01 13.57
N ALA A 89 -1.00 -9.07 13.98
CA ALA A 89 0.46 -9.08 14.11
C ALA A 89 1.17 -8.76 12.78
N GLY A 90 0.69 -9.33 11.67
CA GLY A 90 1.23 -9.01 10.34
C GLY A 90 1.00 -7.55 9.92
N LEU A 91 -0.12 -6.95 10.34
CA LEU A 91 -0.44 -5.54 10.06
C LEU A 91 0.29 -4.55 10.97
N LEU A 92 0.56 -4.91 12.23
CA LEU A 92 1.25 -4.03 13.20
C LEU A 92 2.68 -3.67 12.77
N GLY A 93 3.30 -4.48 11.92
CA GLY A 93 4.61 -4.18 11.31
C GLY A 93 4.56 -3.16 10.16
N ALA A 94 3.36 -2.72 9.73
CA ALA A 94 3.21 -1.71 8.69
C ALA A 94 3.72 -0.35 9.17
N GLY A 95 4.67 0.23 8.44
CA GLY A 95 5.32 1.48 8.83
C GLY A 95 6.08 2.12 7.67
N ASN A 96 7.04 3.00 7.96
CA ASN A 96 7.71 3.78 6.92
C ASN A 96 8.49 2.94 5.90
N ASN A 97 8.95 1.75 6.31
CA ASN A 97 9.71 0.84 5.45
C ASN A 97 8.83 -0.08 4.61
N PHE A 98 7.62 -0.41 5.08
CA PHE A 98 6.70 -1.33 4.43
C PHE A 98 5.26 -0.84 4.57
N LEU A 99 4.52 -0.81 3.47
CA LEU A 99 3.11 -0.38 3.36
C LEU A 99 2.88 1.12 3.63
N GLY A 100 3.49 1.70 4.67
CA GLY A 100 3.36 3.13 5.00
C GLY A 100 4.12 4.07 4.05
N THR A 101 4.99 3.54 3.19
CA THR A 101 5.74 4.31 2.20
C THR A 101 4.84 5.01 1.18
N VAL A 102 3.67 4.43 0.86
CA VAL A 102 2.70 5.02 -0.08
C VAL A 102 2.24 6.42 0.37
N GLN A 103 1.89 6.54 1.65
CA GLN A 103 1.54 7.83 2.28
C GLN A 103 2.72 8.82 2.21
N ASN A 104 3.91 8.37 2.59
CA ASN A 104 5.08 9.25 2.63
C ASN A 104 5.43 9.79 1.24
N VAL A 105 5.31 8.95 0.20
CA VAL A 105 5.53 9.36 -1.18
C VAL A 105 4.47 10.36 -1.63
N SER A 106 3.18 10.11 -1.37
CA SER A 106 2.13 11.04 -1.79
C SER A 106 2.25 12.39 -1.09
N GLU A 107 2.57 12.44 0.21
CA GLU A 107 2.87 13.69 0.93
C GLU A 107 4.00 14.48 0.29
N ILE A 108 5.10 13.80 -0.08
CA ILE A 108 6.23 14.42 -0.76
C ILE A 108 5.79 14.94 -2.12
N LEU A 109 5.19 14.11 -2.97
CA LEU A 109 4.81 14.51 -4.32
C LEU A 109 3.83 15.68 -4.32
N ILE A 110 2.82 15.66 -3.45
CA ILE A 110 1.84 16.76 -3.30
C ILE A 110 2.57 18.05 -2.92
N ARG A 111 3.47 18.00 -1.92
CA ARG A 111 4.24 19.17 -1.49
C ARG A 111 5.15 19.68 -2.61
N GLU A 112 5.91 18.79 -3.24
CA GLU A 112 6.90 19.17 -4.23
C GLU A 112 6.28 19.65 -5.56
N ALA A 113 5.09 19.17 -5.88
CA ALA A 113 4.33 19.58 -7.06
C ALA A 113 3.46 20.82 -6.82
N ALA A 114 3.37 21.35 -5.58
CA ALA A 114 2.53 22.50 -5.26
C ALA A 114 2.91 23.78 -6.04
N SER A 115 4.17 23.91 -6.43
CA SER A 115 4.65 25.03 -7.26
C SER A 115 4.47 24.81 -8.76
N LEU A 116 3.99 23.64 -9.19
CA LEU A 116 3.73 23.31 -10.59
C LEU A 116 2.26 23.60 -10.92
N ALA A 117 2.05 24.35 -12.00
CA ALA A 117 0.72 24.49 -12.59
C ALA A 117 0.18 23.11 -13.02
N ASP A 118 -1.14 22.96 -13.06
CA ASP A 118 -1.78 21.69 -13.47
C ASP A 118 -1.41 21.30 -14.91
N ASP A 119 -1.16 22.29 -15.76
CA ASP A 119 -0.76 22.17 -17.17
C ASP A 119 0.76 22.34 -17.39
N ALA A 120 1.57 22.25 -16.32
CA ALA A 120 3.02 22.37 -16.43
C ALA A 120 3.59 21.40 -17.48
N ASP A 121 4.44 21.93 -18.37
CA ASP A 121 5.12 21.15 -19.38
C ASP A 121 6.22 20.24 -18.77
N ASP A 122 6.75 19.32 -19.58
CA ASP A 122 7.76 18.37 -19.10
C ASP A 122 9.07 19.05 -18.69
N THR A 123 9.35 20.25 -19.21
CA THR A 123 10.54 21.04 -18.86
C THR A 123 10.43 21.56 -17.43
N ALA A 124 9.28 22.13 -17.06
CA ALA A 124 9.01 22.62 -15.72
C ALA A 124 9.00 21.47 -14.70
N VAL A 125 8.37 20.34 -15.03
CA VAL A 125 8.36 19.14 -14.17
C VAL A 125 9.78 18.63 -13.95
N ARG A 126 10.61 18.53 -15.01
CA ARG A 126 12.00 18.08 -14.92
C ARG A 126 12.87 19.05 -14.12
N ALA A 127 12.68 20.36 -14.29
CA ALA A 127 13.38 21.37 -13.49
C ALA A 127 13.05 21.24 -12.00
N ARG A 128 11.77 21.01 -11.65
CA ARG A 128 11.38 20.76 -10.26
C ARG A 128 11.96 19.46 -9.73
N ALA A 129 11.94 18.38 -10.51
CA ALA A 129 12.56 17.12 -10.13
C ALA A 129 14.06 17.28 -9.79
N ALA A 130 14.80 18.07 -10.57
CA ALA A 130 16.20 18.36 -10.29
C ALA A 130 16.43 19.11 -8.98
N GLN A 131 15.54 20.05 -8.65
CA GLN A 131 15.57 20.73 -7.34
C GLN A 131 15.32 19.76 -6.20
N VAL A 132 14.27 18.92 -6.31
CA VAL A 132 13.95 17.90 -5.29
C VAL A 132 15.14 16.96 -5.05
N VAL A 133 15.76 16.45 -6.11
CA VAL A 133 16.94 15.57 -5.98
C VAL A 133 18.09 16.29 -5.27
N SER A 134 18.39 17.53 -5.66
CA SER A 134 19.43 18.34 -5.02
C SER A 134 19.15 18.58 -3.52
N GLU A 135 17.91 18.90 -3.16
CA GLU A 135 17.48 19.15 -1.78
C GLU A 135 17.64 17.90 -0.89
N PHE A 136 17.17 16.74 -1.36
CA PHE A 136 17.33 15.47 -0.63
C PHE A 136 18.80 15.08 -0.47
N ARG A 137 19.62 15.33 -1.49
CA ARG A 137 21.06 15.08 -1.45
C ARG A 137 21.76 15.97 -0.44
N ALA A 138 21.46 17.27 -0.43
CA ALA A 138 22.01 18.22 0.54
C ALA A 138 21.70 17.81 1.98
N GLN A 139 20.52 17.20 2.20
CA GLN A 139 20.09 16.68 3.50
C GLN A 139 20.62 15.27 3.81
N ARG A 140 21.34 14.62 2.88
CA ARG A 140 21.78 13.21 2.98
C ARG A 140 20.64 12.24 3.28
N ARG A 141 19.46 12.49 2.69
CA ARG A 141 18.25 11.66 2.84
C ARG A 141 17.98 10.89 1.57
N SER A 142 17.47 9.66 1.71
CA SER A 142 16.91 8.92 0.58
C SER A 142 15.54 9.47 0.19
N ILE A 143 15.22 9.38 -1.10
CA ILE A 143 13.89 9.71 -1.62
C ILE A 143 12.99 8.46 -1.48
N PRO A 144 11.90 8.51 -0.70
CA PRO A 144 10.97 7.40 -0.57
C PRO A 144 10.37 6.99 -1.93
N GLY A 145 10.08 5.71 -2.10
CA GLY A 145 9.49 5.18 -3.34
C GLY A 145 10.49 4.94 -4.48
N ILE A 146 11.78 5.21 -4.26
CA ILE A 146 12.85 5.00 -5.24
C ILE A 146 13.80 3.88 -4.78
N GLY A 147 14.15 3.00 -5.70
CA GLY A 147 14.98 1.82 -5.47
C GLY A 147 14.18 0.58 -5.08
N HIS A 148 14.72 -0.60 -5.40
CA HIS A 148 14.12 -1.89 -5.05
C HIS A 148 15.23 -2.93 -4.80
N PRO A 149 15.15 -3.75 -3.73
CA PRO A 149 16.20 -4.73 -3.40
C PRO A 149 16.28 -5.90 -4.40
N ILE A 150 15.14 -6.31 -4.95
CA ILE A 150 15.03 -7.41 -5.94
C ILE A 150 14.99 -6.89 -7.38
N HIS A 151 14.02 -6.03 -7.70
CA HIS A 151 13.82 -5.45 -9.03
C HIS A 151 14.75 -4.27 -9.34
N VAL A 152 16.06 -4.50 -9.30
CA VAL A 152 17.09 -3.45 -9.48
C VAL A 152 17.03 -2.78 -10.86
N ASP A 153 16.54 -3.48 -11.88
CA ASP A 153 16.43 -2.97 -13.25
C ASP A 153 15.06 -2.34 -13.58
N GLY A 154 14.10 -2.40 -12.66
CA GLY A 154 12.74 -1.89 -12.87
C GLY A 154 11.69 -2.75 -12.16
N ASP A 155 10.86 -2.12 -11.34
CA ASP A 155 9.72 -2.81 -10.71
C ASP A 155 8.65 -3.13 -11.78
N PRO A 156 8.31 -4.40 -12.01
CA PRO A 156 7.45 -4.81 -13.11
C PRO A 156 6.01 -4.30 -12.98
N ARG A 157 5.61 -3.83 -11.79
CA ARG A 157 4.26 -3.30 -11.55
C ARG A 157 4.11 -1.88 -12.09
N VAL A 158 5.20 -1.11 -12.16
CA VAL A 158 5.15 0.33 -12.49
C VAL A 158 4.60 0.60 -13.91
N PRO A 159 5.00 -0.13 -14.97
CA PRO A 159 4.42 0.07 -16.29
C PRO A 159 2.90 -0.15 -16.33
N THR A 160 2.40 -1.19 -15.63
CA THR A 160 0.97 -1.47 -15.54
C THR A 160 0.23 -0.40 -14.74
N LEU A 161 0.76 0.00 -13.58
CA LEU A 161 0.20 1.09 -12.76
C LEU A 161 0.08 2.39 -13.56
N MET A 162 1.12 2.71 -14.35
CA MET A 162 1.13 3.88 -15.21
C MET A 162 0.06 3.78 -16.32
N ALA A 163 -0.06 2.64 -16.99
CA ALA A 163 -1.04 2.44 -18.06
C ALA A 163 -2.48 2.63 -17.55
N VAL A 164 -2.82 1.95 -16.45
CA VAL A 164 -4.15 2.06 -15.83
C VAL A 164 -4.42 3.50 -15.35
N SER A 165 -3.41 4.18 -14.81
CA SER A 165 -3.54 5.60 -14.41
C SER A 165 -3.86 6.49 -15.60
N LYS A 166 -3.19 6.30 -16.74
CA LYS A 166 -3.47 7.05 -17.98
C LYS A 166 -4.88 6.78 -18.51
N GLU A 167 -5.28 5.52 -18.57
CA GLU A 167 -6.62 5.11 -19.04
C GLU A 167 -7.76 5.71 -18.20
N ASN A 168 -7.54 5.91 -16.90
CA ASN A 168 -8.53 6.46 -15.97
C ASN A 168 -8.37 7.98 -15.73
N GLY A 169 -7.45 8.65 -16.43
CA GLY A 169 -7.23 10.09 -16.32
C GLY A 169 -6.54 10.55 -15.04
N TYR A 170 -5.81 9.66 -14.36
CA TYR A 170 -5.04 9.92 -13.13
C TYR A 170 -3.52 9.85 -13.35
N PHE A 171 -3.06 10.18 -14.56
CA PHE A 171 -1.65 10.41 -14.86
C PHE A 171 -1.41 11.92 -14.97
N GLY A 172 -1.21 12.55 -13.82
CA GLY A 172 -1.09 13.99 -13.69
C GLY A 172 0.34 14.43 -13.34
N ARG A 173 0.44 15.62 -12.74
CA ARG A 173 1.74 16.21 -12.37
C ARG A 173 2.51 15.38 -11.35
N HIS A 174 1.84 14.65 -10.44
CA HIS A 174 2.52 13.88 -9.41
C HIS A 174 3.17 12.63 -9.99
N TRP A 175 2.48 11.91 -10.89
CA TRP A 175 3.08 10.84 -11.68
C TRP A 175 4.27 11.30 -12.51
N ARG A 176 4.11 12.40 -13.26
CA ARG A 176 5.18 12.95 -14.09
C ARG A 176 6.39 13.37 -13.25
N LEU A 177 6.16 13.98 -12.10
CA LEU A 177 7.23 14.33 -11.15
C LEU A 177 7.96 13.09 -10.61
N ALA A 178 7.24 12.04 -10.22
CA ALA A 178 7.85 10.80 -9.73
C ALA A 178 8.76 10.14 -10.78
N LEU A 179 8.35 10.14 -12.05
CA LEU A 179 9.16 9.65 -13.16
C LEU A 179 10.37 10.55 -13.40
N ALA A 180 10.19 11.87 -13.46
CA ALA A 180 11.27 12.82 -13.68
C ALA A 180 12.34 12.76 -12.57
N ILE A 181 11.95 12.55 -11.31
CA ILE A 181 12.90 12.34 -10.20
C ILE A 181 13.79 11.12 -10.46
N THR A 182 13.19 10.03 -10.96
CA THR A 182 13.92 8.79 -11.30
C THR A 182 14.92 9.02 -12.42
N GLU A 183 14.54 9.79 -13.45
CA GLU A 183 15.40 10.12 -14.57
C GLU A 183 16.59 10.98 -14.15
N VAL A 184 16.34 12.03 -13.35
CA VAL A 184 17.40 12.91 -12.84
C VAL A 184 18.37 12.13 -11.93
N LEU A 185 17.87 11.27 -11.04
CA LEU A 185 18.73 10.44 -10.19
C LEU A 185 19.62 9.50 -11.02
N ARG A 186 19.09 8.94 -12.11
CA ARG A 186 19.87 8.08 -13.02
C ARG A 186 21.01 8.85 -13.67
N GLU A 187 20.77 10.10 -14.07
CA GLU A 187 21.78 10.98 -14.66
C GLU A 187 22.85 11.40 -13.65
N ASP A 188 22.48 11.72 -12.40
CA ASP A 188 23.43 12.16 -11.35
C ASP A 188 24.28 11.00 -10.79
N HIS A 189 23.69 9.83 -10.55
CA HIS A 189 24.35 8.72 -9.85
C HIS A 189 24.99 7.66 -10.77
N GLY A 190 24.67 7.65 -12.07
CA GLY A 190 25.11 6.59 -12.99
C GLY A 190 24.60 5.18 -12.64
N ARG A 191 23.72 5.05 -11.63
CA ARG A 191 23.09 3.80 -11.19
C ARG A 191 21.59 3.86 -11.43
N ARG A 192 21.01 2.74 -11.86
CA ARG A 192 19.56 2.61 -12.00
C ARG A 192 18.94 2.49 -10.59
N LEU A 193 18.14 3.50 -10.24
CA LEU A 193 17.33 3.51 -9.02
C LEU A 193 15.86 3.58 -9.47
N PRO A 194 15.19 2.45 -9.74
CA PRO A 194 13.87 2.47 -10.35
C PRO A 194 12.82 3.00 -9.37
N LEU A 195 11.78 3.65 -9.90
CA LEU A 195 10.54 3.85 -9.16
C LEU A 195 9.99 2.47 -8.77
N ASN A 196 9.67 2.27 -7.50
CA ASN A 196 9.04 1.04 -7.03
C ASN A 196 7.51 1.19 -6.95
N ALA A 197 6.79 0.10 -6.71
CA ALA A 197 5.33 0.14 -6.63
C ALA A 197 4.79 1.04 -5.51
N ALA A 198 5.50 1.21 -4.39
CA ALA A 198 5.08 2.17 -3.38
C ALA A 198 5.21 3.62 -3.88
N GLY A 199 6.26 3.91 -4.64
CA GLY A 199 6.45 5.17 -5.36
C GLY A 199 5.31 5.45 -6.35
N ALA A 200 5.04 4.49 -7.23
CA ALA A 200 3.96 4.59 -8.20
C ALA A 200 2.56 4.72 -7.55
N ASN A 201 2.27 3.93 -6.51
CA ASN A 201 1.01 4.04 -5.79
C ASN A 201 0.87 5.39 -5.05
N GLY A 202 1.97 5.95 -4.54
CA GLY A 202 1.96 7.30 -3.96
C GLY A 202 1.63 8.37 -4.99
N ALA A 203 2.15 8.23 -6.22
CA ALA A 203 1.81 9.11 -7.33
C ALA A 203 0.33 8.96 -7.77
N VAL A 204 -0.16 7.72 -7.88
CA VAL A 204 -1.59 7.43 -8.12
C VAL A 204 -2.47 8.15 -7.10
N LEU A 205 -2.19 7.96 -5.80
CA LEU A 205 -2.98 8.54 -4.73
C LEU A 205 -3.00 10.08 -4.81
N ALA A 206 -1.83 10.68 -5.10
CA ALA A 206 -1.68 12.12 -5.22
C ALA A 206 -2.43 12.69 -6.44
N ASP A 207 -2.36 12.04 -7.61
CA ASP A 207 -3.09 12.47 -8.80
C ASP A 207 -4.61 12.23 -8.70
N MET A 208 -5.04 11.27 -7.88
CA MET A 208 -6.45 11.14 -7.50
C MET A 208 -6.93 12.25 -6.55
N GLY A 209 -6.02 13.06 -6.00
CA GLY A 209 -6.35 14.11 -5.03
C GLY A 209 -6.80 13.57 -3.68
N LEU A 210 -6.42 12.34 -3.33
CA LEU A 210 -6.80 11.71 -2.07
C LEU A 210 -5.88 12.16 -0.93
N ASP A 211 -6.43 12.21 0.29
CA ASP A 211 -5.64 12.43 1.50
C ASP A 211 -4.55 11.33 1.62
N PRO A 212 -3.27 11.70 1.80
CA PRO A 212 -2.18 10.75 1.96
C PRO A 212 -2.40 9.66 3.01
N LEU A 213 -3.12 9.96 4.09
CA LEU A 213 -3.45 8.99 5.14
C LEU A 213 -4.23 7.79 4.57
N LEU A 214 -5.08 8.01 3.56
CA LEU A 214 -5.82 6.95 2.89
C LEU A 214 -4.89 5.99 2.13
N GLY A 215 -3.74 6.45 1.67
CA GLY A 215 -2.74 5.59 1.04
C GLY A 215 -2.28 4.47 1.98
N ARG A 216 -2.05 4.80 3.26
CA ARG A 216 -1.72 3.81 4.29
C ARG A 216 -2.93 2.93 4.62
N GLY A 217 -4.12 3.51 4.76
CA GLY A 217 -5.35 2.76 5.04
C GLY A 217 -5.66 1.72 3.96
N LEU A 218 -5.61 2.11 2.69
CA LEU A 218 -5.84 1.20 1.55
C LEU A 218 -4.76 0.12 1.46
N ALA A 219 -3.49 0.46 1.70
CA ALA A 219 -2.42 -0.54 1.75
C ALA A 219 -2.65 -1.60 2.83
N LEU A 220 -3.15 -1.20 4.01
CA LEU A 220 -3.51 -2.12 5.09
C LEU A 220 -4.71 -3.00 4.74
N ILE A 221 -5.76 -2.42 4.13
CA ILE A 221 -6.95 -3.19 3.69
C ILE A 221 -6.53 -4.25 2.67
N GLY A 222 -5.76 -3.86 1.64
CA GLY A 222 -5.23 -4.79 0.66
C GLY A 222 -4.41 -5.89 1.33
N ARG A 223 -3.41 -5.52 2.15
CA ARG A 223 -2.55 -6.47 2.84
C ARG A 223 -3.32 -7.45 3.73
N ALA A 224 -4.37 -7.01 4.41
CA ALA A 224 -5.18 -7.88 5.26
C ALA A 224 -5.73 -9.09 4.49
N ALA A 225 -6.13 -8.90 3.22
CA ALA A 225 -6.58 -10.01 2.37
C ALA A 225 -5.50 -11.07 2.15
N GLY A 226 -4.27 -10.64 1.83
CA GLY A 226 -3.13 -11.56 1.67
C GLY A 226 -2.74 -12.27 2.98
N LEU A 227 -2.80 -11.57 4.11
CA LEU A 227 -2.50 -12.16 5.42
C LEU A 227 -3.52 -13.23 5.82
N VAL A 228 -4.81 -13.02 5.54
CA VAL A 228 -5.83 -14.06 5.75
C VAL A 228 -5.51 -15.29 4.90
N ALA A 229 -5.12 -15.12 3.63
CA ALA A 229 -4.72 -16.22 2.77
C ALA A 229 -3.47 -16.95 3.30
N HIS A 230 -2.46 -16.22 3.76
CA HIS A 230 -1.26 -16.81 4.35
C HIS A 230 -1.56 -17.65 5.59
N VAL A 231 -2.41 -17.15 6.49
CA VAL A 231 -2.83 -17.87 7.70
C VAL A 231 -3.68 -19.10 7.33
N TYR A 232 -4.55 -18.98 6.34
CA TYR A 232 -5.35 -20.11 5.87
C TYR A 232 -4.48 -21.24 5.29
N GLU A 233 -3.48 -20.90 4.46
CA GLU A 233 -2.52 -21.87 3.92
C GLU A 233 -1.66 -22.52 5.02
N GLU A 234 -1.32 -21.78 6.07
CA GLU A 234 -0.49 -22.26 7.18
C GLU A 234 -1.11 -23.50 7.88
N ARG A 235 -2.43 -23.72 7.75
CA ARG A 235 -3.14 -24.90 8.26
C ARG A 235 -2.74 -26.21 7.56
N SER A 236 -2.40 -26.16 6.28
CA SER A 236 -2.07 -27.34 5.47
C SER A 236 -0.62 -27.35 4.97
N SER A 237 0.07 -26.22 5.00
CA SER A 237 1.46 -26.09 4.55
C SER A 237 2.27 -25.22 5.52
N PRO A 238 2.65 -25.76 6.70
CA PRO A 238 3.24 -24.97 7.77
C PRO A 238 4.65 -24.50 7.41
N THR A 239 4.81 -23.19 7.27
CA THR A 239 6.08 -22.50 6.99
C THR A 239 6.64 -21.82 8.23
N GLY A 240 5.78 -21.36 9.15
CA GLY A 240 6.18 -20.78 10.43
C GLY A 240 7.05 -21.74 11.24
N GLN A 241 6.71 -23.03 11.28
CA GLN A 241 7.56 -24.04 11.91
C GLN A 241 8.93 -24.15 11.24
N GLN A 242 9.01 -24.03 9.91
CA GLN A 242 10.28 -24.08 9.19
C GLN A 242 11.16 -22.87 9.51
N VAL A 243 10.56 -21.68 9.66
CA VAL A 243 11.25 -20.47 10.09
C VAL A 243 11.77 -20.63 11.52
N TRP A 244 10.94 -21.16 12.44
CA TRP A 244 11.38 -21.44 13.81
C TRP A 244 12.52 -22.46 13.86
N ASP A 245 12.37 -23.58 13.15
CA ASP A 245 13.41 -24.62 13.05
C ASP A 245 14.72 -24.05 12.45
N LEU A 246 14.65 -23.10 11.51
CA LEU A 246 15.82 -22.43 10.95
C LEU A 246 16.56 -21.62 12.02
N VAL A 247 15.86 -20.83 12.81
CA VAL A 247 16.46 -20.05 13.90
C VAL A 247 17.09 -20.98 14.94
N LEU A 248 16.40 -22.07 15.30
CA LEU A 248 16.94 -23.03 16.25
C LEU A 248 18.23 -23.69 15.76
N ARG A 249 18.31 -24.04 14.47
CA ARG A 249 19.52 -24.66 13.87
C ARG A 249 20.75 -23.74 13.85
N GLN A 250 20.56 -22.42 13.91
CA GLN A 250 21.66 -21.46 13.87
C GLN A 250 22.36 -21.27 15.22
N ASP A 251 21.72 -21.70 16.31
CA ASP A 251 22.30 -21.64 17.65
C ASP A 251 22.85 -23.01 18.05
N GLU A 252 24.18 -23.12 18.10
CA GLU A 252 24.91 -24.36 18.40
C GLU A 252 24.56 -24.96 19.78
N ARG A 253 23.95 -24.18 20.68
CA ARG A 253 23.50 -24.65 21.99
C ARG A 253 22.24 -25.49 21.91
N ASN A 254 21.45 -25.38 20.84
CA ASN A 254 20.21 -26.11 20.70
C ASN A 254 20.49 -27.57 20.31
N VAL A 255 20.03 -28.49 21.15
CA VAL A 255 20.01 -29.92 20.83
C VAL A 255 18.66 -30.26 20.20
N LEU A 256 18.62 -30.34 18.87
CA LEU A 256 17.40 -30.70 18.15
C LEU A 256 17.16 -32.21 18.22
N ALA A 257 15.92 -32.61 18.52
CA ALA A 257 15.51 -34.01 18.42
C ALA A 257 15.72 -34.51 16.97
N ARG A 258 16.37 -35.67 16.80
CA ARG A 258 16.44 -36.32 15.49
C ARG A 258 15.02 -36.69 15.08
N LYS A 259 14.51 -36.13 13.98
CA LYS A 259 13.27 -36.61 13.35
C LYS A 259 13.57 -38.02 12.83
N GLY A 260 12.91 -39.02 13.42
CA GLY A 260 12.97 -40.42 12.97
C GLY A 260 12.26 -40.64 11.65
#